data_AF-A0A4R0JW47-F1
#
_entry.id   AF-A0A4R0JW47-F1
#
_cell.length_a   1.000
_cell.length_b   1.000
_cell.length_c   1.000
_cell.angle_alpha   90.00
_cell.angle_beta   90.00
_cell.angle_gamma   90.00
#
_symmetry.space_group_name_H-M   'P 1'
#
loop_
_entity.id
_entity.type
_entity.pdbx_description
1 polymer ?
#
loop_
_entity_poly.entity_id
_entity_poly.type
_entity_poly.pdbx_seq_one_letter_code
_entity_poly.pdbx_strand_id
1 'polypeptide(L)'
;MVLTFDGDLEFDPALFEIRRAGVPVPLEPQAFDVLAYLVSHRDRVVAKEELMDGVWGGRFVTEAAVTSRIKQVRRALGDDGHSQRMIRTLHGRGYRFVAPAATRTEPRPVEPVRYTVSDGLHIAYQVTGGGDVDIVLISGFVSHLELDWADPRHAHFLHRLGTFGRLIRFDKRGTGMSDRPSDLPDMETRMHDVLAVMDAVGSRRAVLVGYSEGGPMAILCAAAHPERVAGLVVYGTWAKRVWSPDYPWAQTQDVREAYTELLVNKWDWEADMRLRCPSADVPMQRWWAQRMRASATPSTIRALMDMNSLVDVRDALPAVRVPTLVMHRVGDGLIDVGGSRYIADRIPGARLELLDGDDHFVSGDPDQLLDPIERFVHDLPGAAGQVLALAAVAVPAGPGAGDLAASLVAAGGRRCSGPGDRAVVLFDGPATAVRAGLAQMHSADKLGVAIAEVPRDETELDAYGVQVAIGLADQATLGSLWLSPAVRDLLAGSGVVTEPVDGSDVFRAVAAH
;
A
#
# COMPACT_ATOMS: atom_id res chain seq x y z
N MET A 1 7.88 -21.75 -9.56
CA MET A 1 8.37 -22.93 -10.30
C MET A 1 8.76 -23.98 -9.27
N VAL A 2 8.08 -25.12 -9.21
CA VAL A 2 8.46 -26.22 -8.28
C VAL A 2 9.40 -27.16 -9.03
N LEU A 3 10.53 -27.47 -8.41
CA LEU A 3 11.48 -28.44 -8.94
C LEU A 3 11.27 -29.76 -8.21
N THR A 4 11.08 -30.84 -8.96
CA THR A 4 11.03 -32.19 -8.41
C THR A 4 12.37 -32.89 -8.61
N PHE A 5 12.93 -33.43 -7.54
CA PHE A 5 14.16 -34.22 -7.52
C PHE A 5 13.86 -35.63 -6.99
N ASP A 6 14.63 -36.63 -7.42
CA ASP A 6 14.63 -37.99 -6.84
C ASP A 6 13.23 -38.66 -6.73
N GLY A 7 12.30 -38.26 -7.60
CA GLY A 7 10.94 -38.81 -7.69
C GLY A 7 9.93 -38.28 -6.67
N ASP A 8 10.34 -37.89 -5.46
CA ASP A 8 9.43 -37.51 -4.36
C ASP A 8 9.79 -36.21 -3.63
N LEU A 9 10.93 -35.58 -3.93
CA LEU A 9 11.34 -34.31 -3.32
C LEU A 9 10.87 -33.14 -4.17
N GLU A 10 10.12 -32.23 -3.55
CA GLU A 10 9.66 -30.97 -4.13
C GLU A 10 10.44 -29.83 -3.49
N PHE A 11 11.04 -28.99 -4.32
CA PHE A 11 11.72 -27.76 -3.91
C PHE A 11 10.99 -26.56 -4.48
N ASP A 12 10.52 -25.70 -3.58
CA ASP A 12 9.72 -24.53 -3.89
C ASP A 12 10.45 -23.25 -3.46
N PRO A 13 11.24 -22.64 -4.37
CA PRO A 13 11.98 -21.42 -4.06
C PRO A 13 11.07 -20.23 -3.78
N ALA A 14 9.79 -20.28 -4.16
CA ALA A 14 8.85 -19.19 -3.95
C ALA A 14 8.11 -19.28 -2.60
N LEU A 15 8.20 -20.41 -1.90
CA LEU A 15 7.64 -20.56 -0.55
C LEU A 15 8.72 -20.80 0.51
N PHE A 16 9.99 -20.83 0.11
CA PHE A 16 11.10 -21.24 0.97
C PHE A 16 10.89 -22.64 1.58
N GLU A 17 10.28 -23.55 0.82
CA GLU A 17 9.89 -24.86 1.29
C GLU A 17 10.54 -26.02 0.52
N ILE A 18 10.82 -27.09 1.26
CA ILE A 18 11.15 -28.40 0.71
C ILE A 18 10.12 -29.39 1.23
N ARG A 19 9.58 -30.24 0.37
CA ARG A 19 8.66 -31.31 0.76
C ARG A 19 9.16 -32.64 0.24
N ARG A 20 8.97 -33.72 1.00
CA ARG A 20 9.17 -35.09 0.53
C ARG A 20 7.84 -35.83 0.59
N ALA A 21 7.37 -36.32 -0.55
CA ALA A 21 6.04 -36.93 -0.68
C ALA A 21 4.92 -36.07 -0.05
N GLY A 22 5.00 -34.74 -0.26
CA GLY A 22 4.06 -33.76 0.28
C GLY A 22 4.29 -33.32 1.74
N VAL A 23 5.23 -33.93 2.48
CA VAL A 23 5.52 -33.59 3.87
C VAL A 23 6.68 -32.58 3.95
N PRO A 24 6.53 -31.43 4.65
CA PRO A 24 7.61 -30.46 4.81
C PRO A 24 8.88 -31.07 5.43
N VAL A 25 10.03 -30.76 4.83
CA VAL A 25 11.35 -31.13 5.32
C VAL A 25 11.99 -29.89 5.95
N PRO A 26 12.27 -29.88 7.26
CA PRO A 26 12.84 -28.72 7.92
C PRO A 26 14.26 -28.44 7.40
N LEU A 27 14.50 -27.19 7.00
CA LEU A 27 15.80 -26.70 6.58
C LEU A 27 15.98 -25.27 7.11
N GLU A 28 17.15 -24.96 7.69
CA GLU A 28 17.44 -23.60 8.14
C GLU A 28 17.51 -22.63 6.95
N PRO A 29 17.07 -21.35 7.10
CA PRO A 29 17.01 -20.38 6.00
C PRO A 29 18.30 -20.27 5.19
N GLN A 30 19.44 -20.11 5.87
CA GLN A 30 20.72 -19.98 5.19
C GLN A 30 21.19 -21.28 4.50
N ALA A 31 20.72 -22.45 4.95
CA ALA A 31 20.95 -23.69 4.23
C ALA A 31 20.01 -23.80 3.01
N PHE A 32 18.78 -23.29 3.11
CA PHE A 32 17.86 -23.16 1.99
C PHE A 32 18.46 -22.27 0.90
N ASP A 33 19.04 -21.12 1.24
CA ASP A 33 19.68 -20.21 0.28
C ASP A 33 20.85 -20.89 -0.46
N VAL A 34 21.67 -21.67 0.25
CA VAL A 34 22.73 -22.47 -0.38
C VAL A 34 22.14 -23.48 -1.37
N LEU A 35 21.05 -24.16 -1.02
CA LEU A 35 20.38 -25.08 -1.94
C LEU A 35 19.82 -24.33 -3.15
N ALA A 36 19.09 -23.23 -2.93
CA ALA A 36 18.52 -22.41 -3.99
C ALA A 36 19.60 -21.93 -4.97
N TYR A 37 20.74 -21.47 -4.45
CA TYR A 37 21.88 -21.02 -5.25
C TYR A 37 22.49 -22.15 -6.08
N LEU A 38 22.66 -23.34 -5.50
CA LEU A 38 23.21 -24.49 -6.23
C LEU A 38 22.25 -25.01 -7.31
N VAL A 39 20.94 -24.97 -7.05
CA VAL A 39 19.90 -25.43 -7.97
C VAL A 39 19.72 -24.46 -9.15
N SER A 40 19.81 -23.15 -8.90
CA SER A 40 19.76 -22.13 -9.95
C SER A 40 20.99 -22.18 -10.87
N HIS A 41 22.13 -22.65 -10.37
CA HIS A 41 23.40 -22.80 -11.10
C HIS A 41 23.78 -24.27 -11.40
N ARG A 42 22.80 -25.18 -11.45
CA ARG A 42 23.02 -26.64 -11.60
C ARG A 42 23.75 -27.05 -12.88
N ASP A 43 23.79 -26.19 -13.88
CA ASP A 43 24.49 -26.38 -15.15
C ASP A 43 26.02 -26.38 -14.99
N ARG A 44 26.55 -25.78 -13.92
CA ARG A 44 27.99 -25.62 -13.70
C ARG A 44 28.42 -25.97 -12.27
N VAL A 45 29.72 -25.88 -12.03
CA VAL A 45 30.30 -25.95 -10.69
C VAL A 45 30.26 -24.55 -10.08
N VAL A 46 29.83 -24.46 -8.83
CA VAL A 46 29.81 -23.22 -8.04
C VAL A 46 31.00 -23.25 -7.08
N ALA A 47 31.84 -22.22 -7.14
CA ALA A 47 33.02 -22.10 -6.28
C ALA A 47 32.61 -21.85 -4.82
N LYS A 48 33.51 -22.14 -3.87
CA LYS A 48 33.21 -21.90 -2.45
C LYS A 48 33.15 -20.40 -2.17
N GLU A 49 34.06 -19.65 -2.76
CA GLU A 49 34.14 -18.18 -2.71
C GLU A 49 32.86 -17.57 -3.25
N GLU A 50 32.39 -18.08 -4.39
CA GLU A 50 31.14 -17.64 -5.00
C GLU A 50 29.91 -17.93 -4.11
N LEU A 51 29.86 -19.10 -3.44
CA LEU A 51 28.81 -19.37 -2.46
C LEU A 51 28.90 -18.42 -1.26
N MET A 52 30.10 -18.13 -0.77
CA MET A 52 30.30 -17.20 0.34
C MET A 52 29.80 -15.80 -0.04
N ASP A 53 30.19 -15.28 -1.20
CA ASP A 53 29.77 -13.95 -1.66
C ASP A 53 28.27 -13.91 -1.96
N GLY A 54 27.77 -14.91 -2.70
CA GLY A 54 26.40 -14.94 -3.21
C GLY A 54 25.32 -15.23 -2.17
N VAL A 55 25.65 -15.90 -1.06
CA VAL A 55 24.68 -16.26 -0.01
C VAL A 55 24.89 -15.46 1.28
N TRP A 56 26.12 -15.04 1.61
CA TRP A 56 26.41 -14.30 2.85
C TRP A 56 26.59 -12.79 2.65
N GLY A 57 26.46 -12.27 1.43
CA GLY A 57 26.33 -10.83 1.17
C GLY A 57 27.51 -10.00 1.71
N GLY A 58 28.75 -10.46 1.48
CA GLY A 58 29.97 -9.74 1.89
C GLY A 58 30.36 -9.88 3.36
N ARG A 59 29.65 -10.67 4.17
CA ARG A 59 30.09 -11.04 5.52
C ARG A 59 31.31 -11.97 5.42
N PHE A 60 32.38 -11.69 6.18
CA PHE A 60 33.54 -12.57 6.27
C PHE A 60 33.15 -13.92 6.89
N VAL A 61 33.00 -14.93 6.06
CA VAL A 61 32.72 -16.30 6.47
C VAL A 61 33.86 -17.23 6.08
N THR A 62 34.00 -18.32 6.83
CA THR A 62 35.02 -19.33 6.56
C THR A 62 34.44 -20.44 5.68
N GLU A 63 35.31 -21.16 4.97
CA GLU A 63 34.89 -22.37 4.23
C GLU A 63 34.18 -23.40 5.11
N ALA A 64 34.45 -23.40 6.43
CA ALA A 64 33.79 -24.27 7.38
C ALA A 64 32.28 -23.98 7.47
N ALA A 65 31.87 -22.71 7.33
CA ALA A 65 30.46 -22.32 7.30
C ALA A 65 29.75 -22.91 6.06
N VAL A 66 30.35 -22.74 4.88
CA VAL A 66 29.84 -23.35 3.62
C VAL A 66 29.72 -24.86 3.78
N THR A 67 30.77 -25.51 4.27
CA THR A 67 30.80 -26.96 4.47
C THR A 67 29.71 -27.43 5.44
N SER A 68 29.45 -26.66 6.51
CA SER A 68 28.37 -26.95 7.46
C SER A 68 26.99 -26.84 6.81
N ARG A 69 26.73 -25.80 6.02
CA ARG A 69 25.45 -25.65 5.32
C ARG A 69 25.25 -26.74 4.28
N ILE A 70 26.28 -27.10 3.52
CA ILE A 70 26.23 -28.23 2.57
C ILE A 70 25.87 -29.55 3.28
N LYS A 71 26.41 -29.80 4.49
CA LYS A 71 26.02 -30.97 5.29
C LYS A 71 24.54 -30.95 5.69
N GLN A 72 24.02 -29.79 6.11
CA GLN A 72 22.59 -29.66 6.44
C GLN A 72 21.70 -29.89 5.22
N VAL A 73 22.04 -29.28 4.09
CA VAL A 73 21.31 -29.45 2.83
C VAL A 73 21.30 -30.91 2.40
N ARG A 74 22.47 -31.57 2.37
CA ARG A 74 22.56 -33.00 2.05
C ARG A 74 21.64 -33.84 2.95
N ARG A 75 21.70 -33.61 4.27
CA ARG A 75 20.84 -34.32 5.23
C ARG A 75 19.35 -34.12 4.95
N ALA A 76 18.91 -32.89 4.68
CA ALA A 76 17.51 -32.59 4.34
C ALA A 76 17.08 -33.31 3.05
N LEU A 77 17.96 -33.35 2.05
CA LEU A 77 17.72 -34.03 0.79
C LEU A 77 17.83 -35.56 0.85
N GLY A 78 18.23 -36.15 1.99
CA GLY A 78 18.53 -37.59 2.07
C GLY A 78 19.77 -38.00 1.28
N ASP A 79 20.66 -37.05 1.03
CA ASP A 79 22.00 -37.23 0.45
C ASP A 79 23.06 -37.16 1.56
N ASP A 80 24.30 -37.56 1.26
CA ASP A 80 25.40 -37.47 2.19
C ASP A 80 26.76 -37.26 1.47
N GLY A 81 27.82 -37.10 2.26
CA GLY A 81 29.17 -36.86 1.74
C GLY A 81 29.80 -38.06 1.03
N HIS A 82 29.21 -39.25 1.13
CA HIS A 82 29.66 -40.48 0.49
C HIS A 82 28.86 -40.77 -0.78
N SER A 83 27.53 -40.75 -0.71
CA SER A 83 26.62 -41.02 -1.84
C SER A 83 26.64 -39.92 -2.89
N GLN A 84 26.65 -38.66 -2.45
CA GLN A 84 26.67 -37.45 -3.28
C GLN A 84 25.75 -37.52 -4.51
N ARG A 85 24.53 -38.06 -4.34
CA ARG A 85 23.55 -38.27 -5.41
C ARG A 85 22.96 -36.96 -5.90
N MET A 86 22.92 -35.95 -5.05
CA MET A 86 22.30 -34.66 -5.36
C MET A 86 23.31 -33.53 -5.38
N ILE A 87 24.21 -33.46 -4.40
CA ILE A 87 25.24 -32.43 -4.34
C ILE A 87 26.61 -33.10 -4.42
N ARG A 88 27.31 -32.90 -5.52
CA ARG A 88 28.65 -33.42 -5.74
C ARG A 88 29.70 -32.42 -5.28
N THR A 89 30.68 -32.90 -4.51
CA THR A 89 31.87 -32.12 -4.13
C THR A 89 32.96 -32.35 -5.16
N LEU A 90 33.40 -31.28 -5.82
CA LEU A 90 34.59 -31.28 -6.65
C LEU A 90 35.74 -30.69 -5.84
N HIS A 91 36.62 -31.56 -5.35
CA HIS A 91 37.74 -31.18 -4.48
C HIS A 91 38.58 -30.07 -5.12
N GLY A 92 38.82 -29.01 -4.36
CA GLY A 92 39.56 -27.82 -4.80
C GLY A 92 38.82 -26.91 -5.79
N ARG A 93 37.56 -27.20 -6.15
CA ARG A 93 36.77 -26.39 -7.09
C ARG A 93 35.41 -25.93 -6.56
N GLY A 94 34.77 -26.70 -5.69
CA GLY A 94 33.48 -26.32 -5.09
C GLY A 94 32.42 -27.41 -5.20
N TYR A 95 31.17 -27.01 -5.44
CA TYR A 95 30.01 -27.90 -5.39
C TYR A 95 29.18 -27.82 -6.69
N ARG A 96 28.51 -28.92 -7.03
CA ARG A 96 27.57 -28.96 -8.15
C ARG A 96 26.32 -29.72 -7.76
N PHE A 97 25.16 -29.14 -8.06
CA PHE A 97 23.88 -29.86 -7.99
C PHE A 97 23.74 -30.75 -9.23
N VAL A 98 23.58 -32.06 -9.03
CA VAL A 98 23.61 -33.08 -10.08
C VAL A 98 22.34 -33.94 -10.14
N ALA A 99 21.40 -33.77 -9.20
CA ALA A 99 20.15 -34.52 -9.24
C ALA A 99 19.36 -34.15 -10.50
N PRO A 100 18.80 -35.14 -11.23
CA PRO A 100 17.86 -34.88 -12.31
C PRO A 100 16.69 -34.05 -11.78
N ALA A 101 16.56 -32.83 -12.28
CA ALA A 101 15.49 -31.92 -11.91
C ALA A 101 14.45 -31.92 -13.03
N ALA A 102 13.25 -32.41 -12.73
CA ALA A 102 12.11 -32.17 -13.59
C ALA A 102 11.43 -30.87 -13.12
N THR A 103 11.20 -29.95 -14.06
CA THR A 103 10.41 -28.77 -13.77
C THR A 103 8.95 -29.17 -13.82
N ARG A 104 8.29 -29.22 -12.66
CA ARG A 104 6.84 -29.32 -12.62
C ARG A 104 6.29 -27.90 -12.61
N THR A 105 5.94 -27.41 -13.80
CA THR A 105 5.09 -26.23 -13.92
C THR A 105 3.66 -26.68 -13.63
N GLU A 106 3.35 -26.99 -12.36
CA GLU A 106 1.94 -27.01 -12.01
C GLU A 106 1.44 -25.58 -12.13
N PRO A 107 0.41 -25.31 -12.93
CA PRO A 107 -0.27 -24.03 -12.85
C PRO A 107 -0.83 -23.96 -11.44
N ARG A 108 -0.15 -23.22 -10.56
CA ARG A 108 -0.76 -22.81 -9.30
C ARG A 108 -2.06 -22.10 -9.70
N PRO A 109 -3.20 -22.45 -9.10
CA PRO A 109 -4.41 -21.69 -9.33
C PRO A 109 -4.15 -20.27 -8.84
N VAL A 110 -3.84 -19.37 -9.77
CA VAL A 110 -3.84 -17.94 -9.50
C VAL A 110 -5.31 -17.60 -9.33
N GLU A 111 -5.70 -17.17 -8.13
CA GLU A 111 -7.06 -16.74 -7.86
C GLU A 111 -7.51 -15.75 -8.95
N PRO A 112 -8.71 -15.89 -9.52
CA PRO A 112 -9.11 -15.11 -10.67
C PRO A 112 -9.12 -13.62 -10.32
N VAL A 113 -8.60 -12.79 -11.23
CA VAL A 113 -8.77 -11.35 -11.17
C VAL A 113 -10.24 -11.02 -11.34
N ARG A 114 -10.75 -10.16 -10.47
CA ARG A 114 -12.12 -9.65 -10.48
C ARG A 114 -12.10 -8.14 -10.64
N TYR A 115 -13.27 -7.58 -10.89
CA TYR A 115 -13.43 -6.15 -11.10
C TYR A 115 -14.51 -5.60 -10.18
N THR A 116 -14.25 -4.41 -9.66
CA THR A 116 -15.26 -3.54 -9.02
C THR A 116 -15.35 -2.23 -9.80
N VAL A 117 -16.34 -1.39 -9.50
CA VAL A 117 -16.48 -0.07 -10.11
C VAL A 117 -16.18 1.01 -9.08
N SER A 118 -15.28 1.93 -9.40
CA SER A 118 -15.00 3.14 -8.64
C SER A 118 -15.04 4.34 -9.56
N ASP A 119 -15.91 5.32 -9.27
CA ASP A 119 -16.11 6.52 -10.10
C ASP A 119 -16.32 6.23 -11.60
N GLY A 120 -17.01 5.13 -11.92
CA GLY A 120 -17.27 4.71 -13.30
C GLY A 120 -16.13 3.97 -14.00
N LEU A 121 -15.00 3.72 -13.32
CA LEU A 121 -13.87 2.93 -13.83
C LEU A 121 -13.89 1.51 -13.24
N HIS A 122 -13.51 0.53 -14.06
CA HIS A 122 -13.29 -0.83 -13.57
C HIS A 122 -11.92 -0.95 -12.89
N ILE A 123 -11.95 -1.29 -11.61
CA ILE A 123 -10.76 -1.52 -10.78
C ILE A 123 -10.56 -3.03 -10.63
N ALA A 124 -9.45 -3.52 -11.19
CA ALA A 124 -9.04 -4.90 -11.09
C ALA A 124 -8.53 -5.19 -9.67
N TYR A 125 -9.00 -6.27 -9.07
CA TYR A 125 -8.56 -6.74 -7.76
C TYR A 125 -8.42 -8.26 -7.70
N GLN A 126 -7.64 -8.72 -6.74
CA GLN A 126 -7.40 -10.13 -6.46
C GLN A 126 -7.39 -10.34 -4.95
N VAL A 127 -8.01 -11.44 -4.50
CA VAL A 127 -8.02 -11.86 -3.10
C VAL A 127 -7.31 -13.19 -3.00
N THR A 128 -6.38 -13.30 -2.06
CA THR A 128 -5.63 -14.53 -1.76
C THR A 128 -5.46 -14.70 -0.25
N GLY A 129 -5.01 -15.89 0.18
CA GLY A 129 -4.92 -16.21 1.61
C GLY A 129 -6.27 -16.53 2.23
N GLY A 130 -6.33 -16.58 3.55
CA GLY A 130 -7.54 -16.97 4.27
C GLY A 130 -7.53 -16.69 5.77
N GLY A 131 -6.66 -15.78 6.23
CA GLY A 131 -6.62 -15.35 7.64
C GLY A 131 -7.82 -14.47 8.02
N ASP A 132 -8.11 -14.39 9.31
CA ASP A 132 -9.25 -13.63 9.86
C ASP A 132 -9.09 -12.10 9.76
N VAL A 133 -7.86 -11.62 9.54
CA VAL A 133 -7.55 -10.20 9.37
C VAL A 133 -7.50 -9.87 7.88
N ASP A 134 -8.29 -8.89 7.45
CA ASP A 134 -8.17 -8.34 6.10
C ASP A 134 -6.93 -7.46 5.99
N ILE A 135 -6.11 -7.70 4.96
CA ILE A 135 -4.93 -6.91 4.65
C ILE A 135 -5.09 -6.36 3.24
N VAL A 136 -5.17 -5.03 3.11
CA VAL A 136 -5.16 -4.38 1.79
C VAL A 136 -3.74 -3.93 1.47
N LEU A 137 -3.13 -4.55 0.46
CA LEU A 137 -1.81 -4.18 -0.02
C LEU A 137 -1.95 -3.10 -1.11
N ILE A 138 -1.51 -1.89 -0.77
CA ILE A 138 -1.47 -0.75 -1.67
C ILE A 138 -0.06 -0.67 -2.26
N SER A 139 0.08 -1.21 -3.47
CA SER A 139 1.35 -1.29 -4.17
C SER A 139 1.94 0.10 -4.49
N GLY A 140 3.24 0.15 -4.80
CA GLY A 140 3.90 1.34 -5.36
C GLY A 140 3.38 1.74 -6.75
N PHE A 141 4.06 2.67 -7.42
CA PHE A 141 3.48 3.43 -8.53
C PHE A 141 2.99 2.64 -9.76
N VAL A 142 3.40 1.38 -9.92
CA VAL A 142 2.87 0.47 -10.93
C VAL A 142 2.73 -0.93 -10.34
N SER A 143 1.61 -1.59 -10.63
CA SER A 143 1.37 -3.00 -10.32
C SER A 143 0.73 -3.78 -11.46
N HIS A 144 0.78 -5.10 -11.36
CA HIS A 144 0.08 -6.01 -12.27
C HIS A 144 -0.31 -7.29 -11.55
N LEU A 145 -1.59 -7.50 -11.29
CA LEU A 145 -2.08 -8.60 -10.45
C LEU A 145 -1.60 -10.00 -10.89
N GLU A 146 -1.65 -10.30 -12.18
CA GLU A 146 -1.18 -11.60 -12.70
C GLU A 146 0.34 -11.74 -12.72
N LEU A 147 1.06 -10.75 -13.27
CA LEU A 147 2.51 -10.84 -13.44
C LEU A 147 3.27 -10.75 -12.13
N ASP A 148 2.67 -10.19 -11.07
CA ASP A 148 3.28 -10.14 -9.74
C ASP A 148 3.69 -11.53 -9.22
N TRP A 149 2.98 -12.60 -9.60
CA TRP A 149 3.29 -13.97 -9.17
C TRP A 149 4.48 -14.63 -9.91
N ALA A 150 5.00 -14.00 -10.97
CA ALA A 150 5.99 -14.64 -11.83
C ALA A 150 7.43 -14.61 -11.27
N ASP A 151 7.76 -13.66 -10.39
CA ASP A 151 9.03 -13.66 -9.66
C ASP A 151 8.90 -14.44 -8.34
N PRO A 152 9.80 -15.41 -8.04
CA PRO A 152 9.71 -16.21 -6.83
C PRO A 152 9.77 -15.40 -5.52
N ARG A 153 10.58 -14.34 -5.46
CA ARG A 153 10.72 -13.53 -4.24
C ARG A 153 9.50 -12.65 -4.02
N HIS A 154 8.92 -12.11 -5.10
CA HIS A 154 7.66 -11.37 -5.00
C HIS A 154 6.48 -12.30 -4.69
N ALA A 155 6.41 -13.48 -5.30
CA ALA A 155 5.41 -14.49 -4.96
C ALA A 155 5.51 -14.92 -3.48
N HIS A 156 6.71 -15.11 -2.94
CA HIS A 156 6.92 -15.36 -1.51
C HIS A 156 6.35 -14.24 -0.65
N PHE A 157 6.67 -12.98 -0.97
CA PHE A 157 6.15 -11.81 -0.27
C PHE A 157 4.62 -11.82 -0.18
N LEU A 158 3.96 -12.09 -1.30
CA LEU A 158 2.50 -12.14 -1.39
C LEU A 158 1.91 -13.36 -0.67
N HIS A 159 2.53 -14.53 -0.81
CA HIS A 159 2.09 -15.74 -0.13
C HIS A 159 2.18 -15.60 1.39
N ARG A 160 3.29 -15.05 1.90
CA ARG A 160 3.51 -14.84 3.34
C ARG A 160 2.50 -13.88 3.94
N LEU A 161 2.22 -12.74 3.30
CA LEU A 161 1.10 -11.87 3.72
C LEU A 161 -0.23 -12.64 3.80
N GLY A 162 -0.47 -13.54 2.85
CA GLY A 162 -1.66 -14.41 2.83
C GLY A 162 -1.69 -15.50 3.93
N THR A 163 -0.59 -15.76 4.64
CA THR A 163 -0.54 -16.75 5.72
C THR A 163 -1.09 -16.22 7.05
N PHE A 164 -0.99 -14.91 7.28
CA PHE A 164 -1.49 -14.24 8.50
C PHE A 164 -2.61 -13.22 8.23
N GLY A 165 -3.12 -13.17 7.00
CA GLY A 165 -4.30 -12.37 6.66
C GLY A 165 -4.99 -12.80 5.37
N ARG A 166 -6.22 -12.34 5.15
CA ARG A 166 -6.88 -12.36 3.83
C ARG A 166 -6.33 -11.18 3.03
N LEU A 167 -5.42 -11.48 2.11
CA LEU A 167 -4.70 -10.49 1.31
C LEU A 167 -5.56 -10.01 0.14
N ILE A 168 -5.89 -8.72 0.16
CA ILE A 168 -6.65 -8.00 -0.85
C ILE A 168 -5.68 -7.10 -1.60
N ARG A 169 -5.61 -7.26 -2.92
CA ARG A 169 -4.73 -6.52 -3.82
C ARG A 169 -5.53 -5.93 -4.96
N PHE A 170 -5.08 -4.81 -5.49
CA PHE A 170 -5.69 -4.19 -6.66
C PHE A 170 -4.64 -3.48 -7.49
N ASP A 171 -4.92 -3.38 -8.80
CA ASP A 171 -4.18 -2.48 -9.67
C ASP A 171 -4.85 -1.11 -9.60
N LYS A 172 -4.09 -0.07 -9.27
CA LYS A 172 -4.64 1.30 -9.24
C LYS A 172 -5.13 1.70 -10.62
N ARG A 173 -6.18 2.51 -10.68
CA ARG A 173 -6.64 3.13 -11.94
C ARG A 173 -5.46 3.70 -12.73
N GLY A 174 -5.45 3.47 -14.04
CA GLY A 174 -4.32 3.85 -14.91
C GLY A 174 -3.23 2.79 -15.04
N THR A 175 -3.14 1.79 -14.17
CA THR A 175 -2.06 0.79 -14.16
C THR A 175 -2.57 -0.63 -14.23
N GLY A 176 -1.69 -1.55 -14.64
CA GLY A 176 -1.93 -2.98 -14.61
C GLY A 176 -3.16 -3.36 -15.43
N MET A 177 -4.08 -4.07 -14.77
CA MET A 177 -5.31 -4.62 -15.33
C MET A 177 -6.55 -3.73 -15.14
N SER A 178 -6.41 -2.56 -14.49
CA SER A 178 -7.50 -1.61 -14.28
C SER A 178 -7.70 -0.65 -15.46
N ASP A 179 -8.88 -0.04 -15.55
CA ASP A 179 -9.20 0.97 -16.56
C ASP A 179 -8.23 2.16 -16.48
N ARG A 180 -7.97 2.77 -17.64
CA ARG A 180 -7.07 3.92 -17.79
C ARG A 180 -7.89 5.20 -18.01
N PRO A 181 -7.92 6.15 -17.05
CA PRO A 181 -8.64 7.39 -17.22
C PRO A 181 -7.99 8.29 -18.28
N SER A 182 -8.77 9.19 -18.86
CA SER A 182 -8.28 10.25 -19.76
C SER A 182 -7.60 11.39 -19.02
N ASP A 183 -8.04 11.67 -17.79
CA ASP A 183 -7.59 12.79 -16.96
C ASP A 183 -6.74 12.32 -15.77
N LEU A 184 -6.02 13.24 -15.14
CA LEU A 184 -5.19 12.99 -13.95
C LEU A 184 -6.08 13.04 -12.69
N PRO A 185 -6.47 11.89 -12.10
CA PRO A 185 -7.21 11.91 -10.84
C PRO A 185 -6.35 12.46 -9.69
N ASP A 186 -6.96 13.22 -8.79
CA ASP A 186 -6.32 13.62 -7.53
C ASP A 186 -6.14 12.41 -6.58
N MET A 187 -5.49 12.64 -5.44
CA MET A 187 -5.21 11.55 -4.48
C MET A 187 -6.48 11.10 -3.72
N GLU A 188 -7.43 12.00 -3.47
CA GLU A 188 -8.72 11.69 -2.83
C GLU A 188 -9.53 10.73 -3.70
N THR A 189 -9.62 11.01 -5.00
CA THR A 189 -10.29 10.14 -5.97
C THR A 189 -9.62 8.75 -6.02
N ARG A 190 -8.29 8.68 -5.89
CA ARG A 190 -7.59 7.39 -5.83
C ARG A 190 -7.86 6.60 -4.55
N MET A 191 -8.17 7.27 -3.43
CA MET A 191 -8.57 6.61 -2.19
C MET A 191 -9.91 5.85 -2.35
N HIS A 192 -10.81 6.33 -3.21
CA HIS A 192 -12.06 5.63 -3.49
C HIS A 192 -11.83 4.21 -4.04
N ASP A 193 -10.73 3.98 -4.78
CA ASP A 193 -10.39 2.64 -5.29
C ASP A 193 -10.19 1.63 -4.15
N VAL A 194 -9.53 2.06 -3.07
CA VAL A 194 -9.29 1.23 -1.87
C VAL A 194 -10.62 0.83 -1.26
N LEU A 195 -11.50 1.80 -1.02
CA LEU A 195 -12.80 1.59 -0.40
C LEU A 195 -13.72 0.72 -1.28
N ALA A 196 -13.76 0.99 -2.59
CA ALA A 196 -14.57 0.24 -3.54
C ALA A 196 -14.14 -1.24 -3.63
N VAL A 197 -12.83 -1.51 -3.57
CA VAL A 197 -12.29 -2.88 -3.53
C VAL A 197 -12.63 -3.54 -2.20
N MET A 198 -12.46 -2.84 -1.07
CA MET A 198 -12.86 -3.35 0.24
C MET A 198 -14.35 -3.71 0.29
N ASP A 199 -15.22 -2.85 -0.22
CA ASP A 199 -16.67 -3.10 -0.27
C ASP A 199 -17.01 -4.31 -1.16
N ALA A 200 -16.37 -4.42 -2.33
CA ALA A 200 -16.58 -5.55 -3.25
C ALA A 200 -16.23 -6.92 -2.64
N VAL A 201 -15.29 -6.96 -1.69
CA VAL A 201 -14.87 -8.20 -1.01
C VAL A 201 -15.51 -8.38 0.38
N GLY A 202 -16.43 -7.48 0.76
CA GLY A 202 -17.09 -7.45 2.05
C GLY A 202 -16.15 -7.12 3.22
N SER A 203 -15.01 -6.48 2.95
CA SER A 203 -14.06 -6.06 3.97
C SER A 203 -14.55 -4.81 4.69
N ARG A 204 -15.01 -5.00 5.92
CA ARG A 204 -15.50 -3.90 6.76
C ARG A 204 -14.36 -3.05 7.31
N ARG A 205 -13.27 -3.68 7.71
CA ARG A 205 -12.12 -3.05 8.34
C ARG A 205 -10.87 -3.86 8.03
N ALA A 206 -9.80 -3.21 7.59
CA ALA A 206 -8.58 -3.89 7.15
C ALA A 206 -7.32 -3.20 7.67
N VAL A 207 -6.21 -3.95 7.74
CA VAL A 207 -4.88 -3.37 7.86
C VAL A 207 -4.46 -2.88 6.48
N LEU A 208 -4.11 -1.60 6.36
CA LEU A 208 -3.57 -1.06 5.10
C LEU A 208 -2.06 -1.19 5.11
N VAL A 209 -1.49 -1.84 4.10
CA VAL A 209 -0.05 -1.97 3.90
C VAL A 209 0.32 -1.22 2.62
N GLY A 210 0.87 -0.01 2.76
CA GLY A 210 1.30 0.81 1.65
C GLY A 210 2.82 0.82 1.50
N TYR A 211 3.35 0.60 0.29
CA TYR A 211 4.78 0.78 0.05
C TYR A 211 5.06 1.76 -1.07
N SER A 212 6.17 2.51 -0.96
CA SER A 212 6.55 3.53 -1.93
C SER A 212 5.38 4.50 -2.15
N GLU A 213 4.92 4.69 -3.40
CA GLU A 213 3.78 5.55 -3.74
C GLU A 213 2.43 5.07 -3.19
N GLY A 214 2.30 3.83 -2.72
CA GLY A 214 1.11 3.38 -2.00
C GLY A 214 0.98 3.96 -0.59
N GLY A 215 2.09 4.42 0.01
CA GLY A 215 2.10 4.93 1.38
C GLY A 215 1.29 6.22 1.59
N PRO A 216 1.42 7.28 0.77
CA PRO A 216 0.62 8.50 0.91
C PRO A 216 -0.88 8.23 0.79
N MET A 217 -1.29 7.33 -0.11
CA MET A 217 -2.67 6.91 -0.27
C MET A 217 -3.18 6.17 0.99
N ALA A 218 -2.37 5.26 1.55
CA ALA A 218 -2.69 4.55 2.78
C ALA A 218 -2.83 5.51 3.98
N ILE A 219 -1.95 6.51 4.08
CA ILE A 219 -1.98 7.56 5.11
C ILE A 219 -3.29 8.35 5.02
N LEU A 220 -3.65 8.82 3.83
CA LEU A 220 -4.89 9.58 3.63
C LEU A 220 -6.12 8.73 3.95
N CYS A 221 -6.15 7.48 3.51
CA CYS A 221 -7.25 6.56 3.83
C CYS A 221 -7.37 6.32 5.35
N ALA A 222 -6.26 6.15 6.05
CA ALA A 222 -6.25 5.98 7.50
C ALA A 222 -6.66 7.25 8.27
N ALA A 223 -6.39 8.44 7.71
CA ALA A 223 -6.80 9.71 8.29
C ALA A 223 -8.28 10.02 8.04
N ALA A 224 -8.77 9.76 6.83
CA ALA A 224 -10.14 10.06 6.40
C ALA A 224 -11.15 8.99 6.85
N HIS A 225 -10.74 7.72 6.90
CA HIS A 225 -11.60 6.57 7.18
C HIS A 225 -11.04 5.66 8.29
N PRO A 226 -10.72 6.19 9.49
CA PRO A 226 -10.17 5.38 10.59
C PRO A 226 -11.08 4.21 11.00
N GLU A 227 -12.38 4.28 10.72
CA GLU A 227 -13.36 3.21 10.93
C GLU A 227 -13.19 2.03 9.98
N ARG A 228 -12.63 2.27 8.79
CA ARG A 228 -12.31 1.25 7.78
C ARG A 228 -10.90 0.70 7.97
N VAL A 229 -10.07 1.30 8.83
CA VAL A 229 -8.68 0.92 9.01
C VAL A 229 -8.44 0.32 10.41
N ALA A 230 -7.95 -0.92 10.47
CA ALA A 230 -7.56 -1.61 11.70
C ALA A 230 -6.17 -1.19 12.18
N GLY A 231 -5.26 -0.96 11.22
CA GLY A 231 -3.91 -0.49 11.44
C GLY A 231 -3.28 -0.06 10.12
N LEU A 232 -2.25 0.76 10.21
CA LEU A 232 -1.52 1.30 9.06
C LEU A 232 -0.07 0.80 9.10
N VAL A 233 0.38 0.18 8.02
CA VAL A 233 1.78 -0.15 7.78
C VAL A 233 2.25 0.62 6.56
N VAL A 234 3.34 1.36 6.68
CA VAL A 234 3.97 2.01 5.53
C VAL A 234 5.45 1.66 5.43
N TYR A 235 5.91 1.34 4.22
CA TYR A 235 7.31 1.01 3.94
C TYR A 235 7.90 1.84 2.80
N GLY A 236 9.11 2.38 2.99
CA GLY A 236 9.85 3.00 1.89
C GLY A 236 9.12 4.20 1.27
N THR A 237 8.33 4.92 2.07
CA THR A 237 7.40 5.95 1.56
C THR A 237 7.87 7.37 1.89
N TRP A 238 7.13 8.37 1.42
CA TRP A 238 7.33 9.78 1.68
C TRP A 238 6.02 10.45 2.13
N ALA A 239 6.10 11.57 2.85
CA ALA A 239 4.94 12.42 3.12
C ALA A 239 4.73 13.47 2.03
N LYS A 240 5.82 13.91 1.39
CA LYS A 240 5.81 14.87 0.28
C LYS A 240 6.82 14.45 -0.77
N ARG A 241 6.48 14.58 -2.06
CA ARG A 241 7.36 14.06 -3.12
C ARG A 241 8.39 15.05 -3.66
N VAL A 242 8.10 16.35 -3.61
CA VAL A 242 8.97 17.42 -4.13
C VAL A 242 9.61 18.20 -2.98
N TRP A 243 10.91 18.45 -3.09
CA TRP A 243 11.71 19.20 -2.13
C TRP A 243 11.10 20.58 -1.81
N SER A 244 11.18 20.96 -0.54
CA SER A 244 11.01 22.33 -0.09
C SER A 244 11.89 22.56 1.16
N PRO A 245 12.18 23.82 1.54
CA PRO A 245 13.01 24.11 2.71
C PRO A 245 12.55 23.44 4.02
N ASP A 246 11.23 23.24 4.16
CA ASP A 246 10.56 22.59 5.30
C ASP A 246 10.38 21.07 5.13
N TYR A 247 10.81 20.50 3.99
CA TYR A 247 10.82 19.05 3.73
C TYR A 247 12.07 18.67 2.89
N PRO A 248 13.26 18.63 3.51
CA PRO A 248 14.53 18.51 2.78
C PRO A 248 14.86 17.10 2.27
N TRP A 249 14.06 16.09 2.62
CA TRP A 249 14.30 14.68 2.26
C TRP A 249 13.78 14.28 0.88
N ALA A 250 12.96 15.15 0.26
CA ALA A 250 12.47 14.93 -1.09
C ALA A 250 13.50 15.38 -2.14
N GLN A 251 13.34 14.86 -3.36
CA GLN A 251 14.14 15.28 -4.51
C GLN A 251 13.61 16.61 -5.08
N THR A 252 14.49 17.39 -5.69
CA THR A 252 14.08 18.60 -6.42
C THR A 252 13.24 18.22 -7.64
N GLN A 253 12.45 19.19 -8.12
CA GLN A 253 11.61 19.01 -9.32
C GLN A 253 12.45 18.58 -10.53
N ASP A 254 13.58 19.24 -10.78
CA ASP A 254 14.48 18.92 -11.90
C ASP A 254 15.00 17.47 -11.88
N VAL A 255 15.35 16.95 -10.69
CA VAL A 255 15.80 15.55 -10.54
C VAL A 255 14.67 14.58 -10.86
N ARG A 256 13.44 14.91 -10.45
CA ARG A 256 12.26 14.09 -10.76
C ARG A 256 11.93 14.10 -12.25
N GLU A 257 11.96 15.27 -12.87
CA GLU A 257 11.74 15.41 -14.33
C GLU A 257 12.79 14.65 -15.12
N ALA A 258 14.07 14.78 -14.76
CA ALA A 258 15.16 14.02 -15.39
C ALA A 258 14.96 12.50 -15.26
N TYR A 259 14.47 12.05 -14.11
CA TYR A 259 14.14 10.63 -13.89
C TYR A 259 12.93 10.18 -14.73
N THR A 260 11.88 11.00 -14.84
CA THR A 260 10.74 10.73 -15.74
C THR A 260 11.20 10.63 -17.19
N GLU A 261 12.03 11.56 -17.67
CA GLU A 261 12.59 11.51 -19.03
C GLU A 261 13.46 10.27 -19.24
N LEU A 262 14.22 9.84 -18.23
CA LEU A 262 15.00 8.61 -18.29
C LEU A 262 14.09 7.40 -18.51
N LEU A 263 13.04 7.27 -17.70
CA LEU A 263 12.10 6.14 -17.78
C LEU A 263 11.37 6.14 -19.12
N VAL A 264 10.84 7.29 -19.54
CA VAL A 264 10.02 7.43 -20.76
C VAL A 264 10.84 7.27 -22.04
N ASN A 265 12.04 7.87 -22.11
CA ASN A 265 12.81 7.90 -23.35
C ASN A 265 13.74 6.70 -23.51
N LYS A 266 14.35 6.20 -22.42
CA LYS A 266 15.20 5.00 -22.51
C LYS A 266 14.39 3.71 -22.43
N TRP A 267 13.27 3.74 -21.72
CA TRP A 267 12.38 2.58 -21.54
C TRP A 267 13.10 1.32 -21.03
N ASP A 268 14.19 1.52 -20.26
CA ASP A 268 15.05 0.46 -19.72
C ASP A 268 14.65 0.14 -18.28
N TRP A 269 13.69 -0.77 -18.16
CA TRP A 269 13.17 -1.21 -16.87
C TRP A 269 14.13 -2.16 -16.13
N GLU A 270 15.08 -2.82 -16.80
CA GLU A 270 16.07 -3.63 -16.09
C GLU A 270 17.05 -2.74 -15.33
N ALA A 271 17.47 -1.62 -15.94
CA ALA A 271 18.27 -0.60 -15.26
C ALA A 271 17.52 0.05 -14.10
N ASP A 272 16.23 0.34 -14.28
CA ASP A 272 15.36 0.82 -13.22
C ASP A 272 15.29 -0.16 -12.03
N MET A 273 15.17 -1.47 -12.31
CA MET A 273 15.17 -2.48 -11.25
C MET A 273 16.49 -2.51 -10.48
N ARG A 274 17.65 -2.41 -11.16
CA ARG A 274 18.96 -2.35 -10.52
C ARG A 274 19.12 -1.14 -9.61
N LEU A 275 18.50 -0.01 -9.97
CA LEU A 275 18.48 1.19 -9.13
C LEU A 275 17.58 1.01 -7.90
N ARG A 276 16.41 0.38 -8.06
CA ARG A 276 15.41 0.17 -6.99
C ARG A 276 15.76 -0.97 -6.04
N CYS A 277 16.48 -1.97 -6.50
CA CYS A 277 16.85 -3.15 -5.75
C CYS A 277 18.25 -3.56 -6.20
N PRO A 278 19.30 -2.95 -5.64
CA PRO A 278 20.67 -3.35 -5.91
C PRO A 278 20.92 -4.86 -5.73
N SER A 279 20.16 -5.53 -4.87
CA SER A 279 20.23 -6.99 -4.69
C SER A 279 19.50 -7.82 -5.78
N ALA A 280 18.85 -7.17 -6.75
CA ALA A 280 18.10 -7.87 -7.79
C ALA A 280 19.01 -8.70 -8.71
N ASP A 281 18.77 -10.00 -8.79
CA ASP A 281 19.36 -10.86 -9.80
C ASP A 281 18.77 -10.62 -11.21
N VAL A 282 19.44 -11.17 -12.22
CA VAL A 282 19.03 -11.00 -13.64
C VAL A 282 17.60 -11.48 -13.90
N PRO A 283 17.12 -12.62 -13.35
CA PRO A 283 15.71 -13.01 -13.43
C PRO A 283 14.73 -11.95 -12.92
N MET A 284 14.93 -11.40 -11.71
CA MET A 284 14.06 -10.35 -11.18
C MET A 284 14.09 -9.09 -12.04
N GLN A 285 15.26 -8.69 -12.56
CA GLN A 285 15.37 -7.55 -13.47
C GLN A 285 14.52 -7.74 -14.73
N ARG A 286 14.60 -8.91 -15.36
CA ARG A 286 13.79 -9.24 -16.56
C ARG A 286 12.30 -9.32 -16.27
N TRP A 287 11.94 -9.91 -15.13
CA TRP A 287 10.55 -9.97 -14.67
C TRP A 287 9.98 -8.56 -14.47
N TRP A 288 10.71 -7.70 -13.75
CA TRP A 288 10.31 -6.30 -13.55
C TRP A 288 10.12 -5.61 -14.89
N ALA A 289 11.04 -5.79 -15.83
CA ALA A 289 10.93 -5.20 -17.15
C ALA A 289 9.71 -5.68 -17.94
N GLN A 290 9.35 -6.96 -17.86
CA GLN A 290 8.13 -7.49 -18.46
C GLN A 290 6.87 -6.89 -17.80
N ARG A 291 6.83 -6.91 -16.47
CA ARG A 291 5.75 -6.38 -15.65
C ARG A 291 5.48 -4.92 -15.97
N MET A 292 6.51 -4.07 -15.98
CA MET A 292 6.36 -2.62 -16.22
C MET A 292 5.81 -2.33 -17.63
N ARG A 293 6.33 -3.02 -18.66
CA ARG A 293 5.83 -2.85 -20.04
C ARG A 293 4.37 -3.30 -20.23
N ALA A 294 3.93 -4.31 -19.49
CA ALA A 294 2.53 -4.76 -19.53
C ALA A 294 1.58 -3.83 -18.76
N SER A 295 2.10 -3.14 -17.74
CA SER A 295 1.26 -2.38 -16.81
C SER A 295 0.95 -0.96 -17.27
N ALA A 296 1.87 -0.30 -17.99
CA ALA A 296 1.74 1.10 -18.34
C ALA A 296 2.43 1.45 -19.66
N THR A 297 1.88 2.44 -20.37
CA THR A 297 2.48 3.04 -21.56
C THR A 297 3.32 4.26 -21.19
N PRO A 298 4.15 4.80 -22.11
CA PRO A 298 4.97 5.98 -21.80
C PRO A 298 4.17 7.21 -21.35
N SER A 299 3.00 7.46 -21.95
CA SER A 299 2.12 8.56 -21.53
C SER A 299 1.54 8.33 -20.14
N THR A 300 1.15 7.09 -19.81
CA THR A 300 0.72 6.72 -18.46
C THR A 300 1.83 6.91 -17.44
N ILE A 301 3.06 6.51 -17.74
CA ILE A 301 4.20 6.70 -16.82
C ILE A 301 4.45 8.18 -16.54
N ARG A 302 4.43 9.03 -17.58
CA ARG A 302 4.58 10.48 -17.43
C ARG A 302 3.47 11.06 -16.55
N ALA A 303 2.21 10.74 -16.87
CA ALA A 303 1.05 11.16 -16.10
C ALA A 303 1.15 10.77 -14.61
N LEU A 304 1.56 9.53 -14.32
CA LEU A 304 1.78 9.07 -12.95
C LEU A 304 2.93 9.80 -12.26
N MET A 305 4.04 10.08 -12.96
CA MET A 305 5.16 10.82 -12.37
C MET A 305 4.79 12.26 -12.03
N ASP A 306 4.05 12.93 -12.92
CA ASP A 306 3.58 14.30 -12.71
C ASP A 306 2.62 14.35 -11.52
N MET A 307 1.63 13.46 -11.50
CA MET A 307 0.70 13.29 -10.38
C MET A 307 1.43 13.00 -9.06
N ASN A 308 2.43 12.12 -9.08
CA ASN A 308 3.20 11.79 -7.88
C ASN A 308 4.03 12.96 -7.37
N SER A 309 4.44 13.88 -8.24
CA SER A 309 5.14 15.11 -7.83
C SER A 309 4.24 16.06 -7.04
N LEU A 310 2.92 16.00 -7.26
CA LEU A 310 1.94 16.83 -6.54
C LEU A 310 1.58 16.29 -5.16
N VAL A 311 2.06 15.10 -4.79
CA VAL A 311 1.70 14.45 -3.53
C VAL A 311 2.33 15.16 -2.34
N ASP A 312 1.47 15.65 -1.45
CA ASP A 312 1.79 16.17 -0.13
C ASP A 312 0.67 15.74 0.85
N VAL A 313 1.01 14.86 1.79
CA VAL A 313 0.11 14.34 2.83
C VAL A 313 0.56 14.75 4.23
N ARG A 314 1.45 15.73 4.35
CA ARG A 314 2.03 16.14 5.64
C ARG A 314 0.95 16.58 6.64
N ASP A 315 -0.08 17.26 6.15
CA ASP A 315 -1.19 17.77 6.97
C ASP A 315 -2.14 16.66 7.45
N ALA A 316 -2.14 15.50 6.78
CA ALA A 316 -2.95 14.34 7.18
C ALA A 316 -2.30 13.52 8.31
N LEU A 317 -0.97 13.61 8.48
CA LEU A 317 -0.24 12.80 9.46
C LEU A 317 -0.78 12.96 10.89
N PRO A 318 -1.04 14.18 11.40
CA PRO A 318 -1.56 14.36 12.76
C PRO A 318 -3.01 13.90 12.91
N ALA A 319 -3.73 13.61 11.82
CA ALA A 319 -5.11 13.12 11.83
C ALA A 319 -5.20 11.58 11.86
N VAL A 320 -4.11 10.86 11.57
CA VAL A 320 -4.08 9.40 11.68
C VAL A 320 -4.23 8.98 13.15
N ARG A 321 -5.25 8.17 13.46
CA ARG A 321 -5.59 7.71 14.83
C ARG A 321 -5.43 6.21 15.04
N VAL A 322 -5.19 5.45 13.97
CA VAL A 322 -5.04 3.99 14.03
C VAL A 322 -3.60 3.61 14.45
N PRO A 323 -3.40 2.43 15.07
CA PRO A 323 -2.06 1.89 15.29
C PRO A 323 -1.26 1.93 13.99
N THR A 324 -0.02 2.42 14.05
CA THR A 324 0.78 2.68 12.85
C THR A 324 2.21 2.15 13.00
N LEU A 325 2.67 1.39 12.00
CA LEU A 325 4.04 0.95 11.83
C LEU A 325 4.65 1.61 10.59
N VAL A 326 5.73 2.37 10.81
CA VAL A 326 6.53 2.99 9.75
C VAL A 326 7.82 2.22 9.61
N MET A 327 8.14 1.78 8.39
CA MET A 327 9.30 0.94 8.10
C MET A 327 10.14 1.55 6.99
N HIS A 328 11.47 1.43 7.10
CA HIS A 328 12.37 1.94 6.06
C HIS A 328 13.73 1.24 6.10
N ARG A 329 14.30 0.91 4.95
CA ARG A 329 15.70 0.46 4.86
C ARG A 329 16.66 1.64 4.88
N VAL A 330 17.63 1.65 5.79
CA VAL A 330 18.48 2.82 6.04
C VAL A 330 19.36 3.23 4.84
N GLY A 331 19.67 2.31 3.94
CA GLY A 331 20.48 2.53 2.75
C GLY A 331 19.66 2.77 1.47
N ASP A 332 18.33 2.90 1.56
CA ASP A 332 17.47 3.17 0.39
C ASP A 332 17.96 4.40 -0.38
N GLY A 333 18.50 4.16 -1.58
CA GLY A 333 19.06 5.20 -2.45
C GLY A 333 18.03 5.99 -3.24
N LEU A 334 16.75 5.61 -3.22
CA LEU A 334 15.68 6.28 -3.94
C LEU A 334 14.85 7.19 -3.05
N ILE A 335 14.52 6.73 -1.84
CA ILE A 335 13.73 7.47 -0.86
C ILE A 335 14.53 7.60 0.43
N ASP A 336 14.81 8.84 0.80
CA ASP A 336 15.58 9.15 2.01
C ASP A 336 14.82 8.76 3.29
N VAL A 337 15.52 8.07 4.19
CA VAL A 337 14.98 7.59 5.48
C VAL A 337 14.43 8.70 6.37
N GLY A 338 14.90 9.93 6.21
CA GLY A 338 14.39 11.10 6.91
C GLY A 338 12.93 11.40 6.59
N GLY A 339 12.44 11.03 5.40
CA GLY A 339 11.02 11.10 5.06
C GLY A 339 10.15 10.18 5.94
N SER A 340 10.61 8.96 6.21
CA SER A 340 9.94 8.02 7.12
C SER A 340 10.06 8.43 8.58
N ARG A 341 11.20 8.99 9.01
CA ARG A 341 11.32 9.59 10.35
C ARG A 341 10.32 10.73 10.53
N TYR A 342 10.20 11.61 9.53
CA TYR A 342 9.23 12.71 9.55
C TYR A 342 7.79 12.21 9.71
N ILE A 343 7.42 11.13 9.01
CA ILE A 343 6.10 10.49 9.12
C ILE A 343 5.88 9.97 10.54
N ALA A 344 6.82 9.17 11.06
CA ALA A 344 6.70 8.56 12.39
C ALA A 344 6.61 9.62 13.51
N ASP A 345 7.35 10.71 13.39
CA ASP A 345 7.33 11.81 14.37
C ASP A 345 5.99 12.56 14.42
N ARG A 346 5.16 12.45 13.37
CA ARG A 346 3.93 13.25 13.20
C ARG A 346 2.64 12.45 13.25
N ILE A 347 2.71 11.13 13.14
CA ILE A 347 1.58 10.25 13.40
C ILE A 347 1.59 9.88 14.90
N PRO A 348 0.56 10.26 15.68
CA PRO A 348 0.52 9.95 17.11
C PRO A 348 0.57 8.45 17.37
N GLY A 349 1.54 8.04 18.19
CA GLY A 349 1.71 6.62 18.57
C GLY A 349 2.31 5.72 17.48
N ALA A 350 2.81 6.29 16.36
CA ALA A 350 3.50 5.50 15.36
C ALA A 350 4.79 4.89 15.91
N ARG A 351 5.04 3.63 15.55
CA ARG A 351 6.32 2.96 15.75
C ARG A 351 7.16 3.07 14.48
N LEU A 352 8.41 3.48 14.61
CA LEU A 352 9.40 3.43 13.54
C LEU A 352 10.27 2.18 13.68
N GLU A 353 10.38 1.39 12.62
CA GLU A 353 11.28 0.24 12.53
C GLU A 353 12.24 0.44 11.34
N LEU A 354 13.51 0.70 11.66
CA LEU A 354 14.56 0.85 10.65
C LEU A 354 15.18 -0.51 10.34
N LEU A 355 15.29 -0.81 9.05
CA LEU A 355 15.78 -2.07 8.52
C LEU A 355 17.16 -1.88 7.89
N ASP A 356 17.95 -2.94 7.86
CA ASP A 356 19.24 -2.95 7.18
C ASP A 356 19.08 -3.15 5.66
N GLY A 357 19.95 -2.54 4.86
CA GLY A 357 20.05 -2.76 3.42
C GLY A 357 19.72 -1.53 2.57
N ASP A 358 19.88 -1.70 1.25
CA ASP A 358 19.84 -0.61 0.27
C ASP A 358 18.62 -0.70 -0.67
N ASP A 359 17.89 -1.82 -0.63
CA ASP A 359 16.80 -2.09 -1.55
C ASP A 359 15.54 -1.27 -1.23
N HIS A 360 15.08 -0.47 -2.17
CA HIS A 360 13.76 0.15 -2.13
C HIS A 360 12.64 -0.87 -2.38
N PHE A 361 12.89 -1.89 -3.19
CA PHE A 361 11.85 -2.88 -3.53
C PHE A 361 11.56 -3.86 -2.38
N VAL A 362 10.27 -4.16 -2.18
CA VAL A 362 9.79 -4.99 -1.07
C VAL A 362 10.29 -6.44 -1.11
N SER A 363 10.69 -6.94 -2.28
CA SER A 363 11.06 -8.34 -2.48
C SER A 363 12.57 -8.60 -2.60
N GLY A 364 13.41 -7.61 -2.25
CA GLY A 364 14.85 -7.82 -2.08
C GLY A 364 15.13 -8.84 -0.97
N ASP A 365 14.75 -8.47 0.26
CA ASP A 365 14.63 -9.35 1.43
C ASP A 365 13.20 -9.23 2.01
N PRO A 366 12.25 -10.06 1.54
CA PRO A 366 10.85 -9.92 1.93
C PRO A 366 10.61 -10.25 3.41
N ASP A 367 11.31 -11.22 4.01
CA ASP A 367 11.05 -11.65 5.39
C ASP A 367 11.48 -10.58 6.41
N GLN A 368 12.54 -9.80 6.11
CA GLN A 368 12.91 -8.63 6.93
C GLN A 368 11.78 -7.58 7.03
N LEU A 369 10.89 -7.50 6.02
CA LEU A 369 9.70 -6.65 6.05
C LEU A 369 8.50 -7.38 6.67
N LEU A 370 8.35 -8.67 6.41
CA LEU A 370 7.15 -9.41 6.80
C LEU A 370 7.15 -9.77 8.28
N ASP A 371 8.29 -10.09 8.89
CA ASP A 371 8.34 -10.45 10.32
C ASP A 371 7.83 -9.30 11.21
N PRO A 372 8.21 -8.02 11.00
CA PRO A 372 7.60 -6.90 11.73
C PRO A 372 6.12 -6.69 11.44
N ILE A 373 5.68 -6.90 10.20
CA ILE A 373 4.28 -6.72 9.81
C ILE A 373 3.41 -7.78 10.48
N GLU A 374 3.82 -9.04 10.46
CA GLU A 374 3.13 -10.14 11.12
C GLU A 374 2.99 -9.88 12.63
N ARG A 375 4.09 -9.48 13.30
CA ARG A 375 4.05 -9.08 14.72
C ARG A 375 3.06 -7.94 14.96
N PHE A 376 3.11 -6.89 14.13
CA PHE A 376 2.21 -5.76 14.25
C PHE A 376 0.75 -6.16 14.08
N VAL A 377 0.43 -7.01 13.10
CA VAL A 377 -0.92 -7.52 12.86
C VAL A 377 -1.42 -8.34 14.06
N HIS A 378 -0.57 -9.17 14.65
CA HIS A 378 -0.90 -9.95 15.85
C HIS A 378 -1.11 -9.10 17.10
N ASP A 379 -0.38 -7.99 17.23
CA ASP A 379 -0.45 -7.08 18.38
C ASP A 379 -1.63 -6.09 18.31
N LEU A 380 -2.39 -6.08 17.21
CA LEU A 380 -3.53 -5.18 17.07
C LEU A 380 -4.59 -5.48 18.15
N PRO A 381 -5.11 -4.46 18.85
CA PRO A 381 -6.16 -4.67 19.83
C PRO A 381 -7.39 -5.29 19.16
N GLY A 382 -7.92 -6.37 19.75
CA GLY A 382 -9.14 -7.02 19.28
C GLY A 382 -10.28 -6.02 19.14
N ALA A 383 -11.12 -6.19 18.12
CA ALA A 383 -12.21 -5.28 17.76
C ALA A 383 -13.30 -5.22 18.87
N ALA A 384 -13.04 -4.49 19.94
CA ALA A 384 -13.98 -4.19 21.02
C ALA A 384 -13.89 -2.71 21.36
N GLY A 385 -14.74 -1.91 20.73
CA GLY A 385 -14.96 -0.50 21.03
C GLY A 385 -15.90 0.10 20.00
N GLN A 386 -16.87 0.93 20.42
CA GLN A 386 -17.71 1.71 19.51
C GLN A 386 -16.78 2.54 18.62
N VAL A 387 -16.69 2.16 17.35
CA VAL A 387 -15.84 2.83 16.37
C VAL A 387 -16.57 4.09 15.93
N LEU A 388 -16.07 5.24 16.37
CA LEU A 388 -16.48 6.54 15.86
C LEU A 388 -15.78 6.77 14.51
N ALA A 389 -16.51 7.24 13.51
CA ALA A 389 -15.96 7.64 12.20
C ALA A 389 -15.95 9.17 12.10
N LEU A 390 -14.95 9.77 11.46
CA LEU A 390 -15.02 11.21 11.12
C LEU A 390 -15.86 11.36 9.86
N ALA A 391 -16.95 12.12 9.92
CA ALA A 391 -17.80 12.40 8.78
C ALA A 391 -17.95 13.91 8.58
N ALA A 392 -18.16 14.32 7.34
CA ALA A 392 -18.63 15.68 7.06
C ALA A 392 -20.11 15.77 7.38
N VAL A 393 -20.45 16.65 8.32
CA VAL A 393 -21.81 16.89 8.80
C VAL A 393 -22.30 18.19 8.19
N ALA A 394 -23.32 18.09 7.36
CA ALA A 394 -24.01 19.22 6.77
C ALA A 394 -25.36 19.44 7.48
N VAL A 395 -25.57 20.64 8.01
CA VAL A 395 -26.78 21.00 8.76
C VAL A 395 -27.49 22.16 8.08
N PRO A 396 -28.63 21.90 7.40
CA PRO A 396 -29.51 22.94 6.87
C PRO A 396 -30.17 23.78 7.98
N ALA A 397 -30.33 25.08 7.74
CA ALA A 397 -31.11 25.97 8.59
C ALA A 397 -31.96 26.96 7.77
N GLY A 398 -32.98 27.53 8.41
CA GLY A 398 -33.93 28.45 7.79
C GLY A 398 -35.23 27.77 7.31
N PRO A 399 -36.12 28.53 6.63
CA PRO A 399 -37.45 28.07 6.25
C PRO A 399 -37.47 26.85 5.31
N GLY A 400 -36.43 26.69 4.49
CA GLY A 400 -36.26 25.60 3.52
C GLY A 400 -35.45 24.40 4.02
N ALA A 401 -35.07 24.35 5.31
CA ALA A 401 -34.13 23.37 5.82
C ALA A 401 -34.52 21.90 5.54
N GLY A 402 -35.82 21.58 5.59
CA GLY A 402 -36.34 20.25 5.31
C GLY A 402 -36.14 19.81 3.86
N ASP A 403 -36.41 20.72 2.92
CA ASP A 403 -36.26 20.49 1.48
C ASP A 403 -34.79 20.42 1.09
N LEU A 404 -33.96 21.33 1.62
CA LEU A 404 -32.51 21.29 1.41
C LEU A 404 -31.90 19.98 1.92
N ALA A 405 -32.31 19.50 3.11
CA ALA A 405 -31.86 18.21 3.61
C ALA A 405 -32.22 17.05 2.66
N ALA A 406 -33.42 17.07 2.06
CA ALA A 406 -33.82 16.06 1.09
C ALA A 406 -32.99 16.12 -0.20
N SER A 407 -32.69 17.33 -0.72
CA SER A 407 -31.84 17.53 -1.89
C SER A 407 -30.39 17.09 -1.64
N LEU A 408 -29.84 17.35 -0.45
CA LEU A 408 -28.51 16.89 -0.06
C LEU A 408 -28.42 15.36 0.03
N VAL A 409 -29.48 14.71 0.49
CA VAL A 409 -29.57 13.23 0.48
C VAL A 409 -29.62 12.70 -0.94
N ALA A 410 -30.40 13.32 -1.82
CA ALA A 410 -30.43 12.96 -3.24
C ALA A 410 -29.07 13.16 -3.93
N ALA A 411 -28.24 14.07 -3.42
CA ALA A 411 -26.87 14.32 -3.86
C ALA A 411 -25.82 13.41 -3.21
N GLY A 412 -26.22 12.31 -2.56
CA GLY A 412 -25.32 11.30 -1.99
C GLY A 412 -25.10 11.38 -0.49
N GLY A 413 -25.80 12.28 0.22
CA GLY A 413 -25.75 12.36 1.67
C GLY A 413 -26.64 11.32 2.38
N ARG A 414 -26.32 10.99 3.63
CA ARG A 414 -27.14 10.12 4.50
C ARG A 414 -27.85 10.96 5.56
N ARG A 415 -29.17 10.84 5.70
CA ARG A 415 -29.94 11.63 6.67
C ARG A 415 -29.90 11.00 8.06
N CYS A 416 -29.64 11.83 9.06
CA CYS A 416 -29.67 11.50 10.49
C CYS A 416 -30.50 12.56 11.25
N SER A 417 -30.89 12.23 12.49
CA SER A 417 -31.49 13.19 13.42
C SER A 417 -30.43 13.73 14.38
N GLY A 418 -30.33 15.05 14.50
CA GLY A 418 -29.48 15.74 15.46
C GLY A 418 -30.28 16.32 16.64
N PRO A 419 -29.61 17.05 17.54
CA PRO A 419 -30.19 17.59 18.76
C PRO A 419 -31.37 18.51 18.44
N GLY A 420 -32.52 18.27 19.10
CA GLY A 420 -33.76 19.00 18.86
C GLY A 420 -34.40 18.69 17.49
N ASP A 421 -34.29 17.45 17.01
CA ASP A 421 -34.80 16.98 15.71
C ASP A 421 -34.28 17.76 14.50
N ARG A 422 -33.10 18.38 14.64
CA ARG A 422 -32.43 19.07 13.54
C ARG A 422 -32.05 18.05 12.48
N ALA A 423 -32.38 18.34 11.22
CA ALA A 423 -31.96 17.50 10.10
C ALA A 423 -30.45 17.60 9.93
N VAL A 424 -29.77 16.46 10.04
CA VAL A 424 -28.34 16.32 9.82
C VAL A 424 -28.13 15.46 8.59
N VAL A 425 -27.23 15.86 7.70
CA VAL A 425 -26.85 15.06 6.53
C VAL A 425 -25.37 14.75 6.59
N LEU A 426 -25.03 13.47 6.62
CA LEU A 426 -23.67 12.95 6.62
C LEU A 426 -23.16 12.75 5.20
N PHE A 427 -21.89 13.10 4.98
CA PHE A 427 -21.15 12.79 3.78
C PHE A 427 -19.82 12.12 4.15
N ASP A 428 -19.34 11.26 3.25
CA ASP A 428 -18.07 10.54 3.44
C ASP A 428 -16.84 11.46 3.39
N GLY A 429 -17.00 12.71 2.93
CA GLY A 429 -15.93 13.70 2.91
C GLY A 429 -16.42 15.16 2.77
N PRO A 430 -15.61 16.14 3.23
CA PRO A 430 -15.95 17.55 3.22
C PRO A 430 -16.12 18.14 1.81
N ALA A 431 -15.30 17.73 0.84
CA ALA A 431 -15.41 18.22 -0.53
C ALA A 431 -16.74 17.84 -1.18
N THR A 432 -17.22 16.62 -0.94
CA THR A 432 -18.52 16.14 -1.42
C THR A 432 -19.66 16.89 -0.74
N ALA A 433 -19.59 17.07 0.58
CA ALA A 433 -20.59 17.83 1.33
C ALA A 433 -20.72 19.28 0.82
N VAL A 434 -19.60 19.96 0.61
CA VAL A 434 -19.59 21.36 0.16
C VAL A 434 -20.04 21.49 -1.29
N ARG A 435 -19.62 20.60 -2.19
CA ARG A 435 -20.09 20.59 -3.58
C ARG A 435 -21.59 20.32 -3.67
N ALA A 436 -22.10 19.36 -2.91
CA ALA A 436 -23.54 19.11 -2.81
C ALA A 436 -24.28 20.34 -2.27
N GLY A 437 -23.75 20.97 -1.21
CA GLY A 437 -24.30 22.22 -0.67
C GLY A 437 -24.37 23.35 -1.69
N LEU A 438 -23.26 23.68 -2.35
CA LEU A 438 -23.20 24.74 -3.35
C LEU A 438 -24.14 24.48 -4.55
N ALA A 439 -24.34 23.22 -4.94
CA ALA A 439 -25.20 22.85 -6.06
C ALA A 439 -26.70 22.89 -5.72
N GLN A 440 -27.07 22.57 -4.47
CA GLN A 440 -28.47 22.39 -4.08
C GLN A 440 -29.06 23.60 -3.35
N MET A 441 -28.23 24.50 -2.82
CA MET A 441 -28.71 25.66 -2.05
C MET A 441 -29.37 26.74 -2.92
N HIS A 442 -30.42 27.34 -2.36
CA HIS A 442 -31.08 28.53 -2.89
C HIS A 442 -30.81 29.76 -2.02
N SER A 443 -31.24 30.94 -2.49
CA SER A 443 -30.98 32.23 -1.82
C SER A 443 -31.63 32.36 -0.42
N ALA A 444 -32.63 31.54 -0.11
CA ALA A 444 -33.28 31.51 1.21
C ALA A 444 -32.66 30.50 2.19
N ASP A 445 -31.69 29.72 1.73
CA ASP A 445 -31.12 28.61 2.51
C ASP A 445 -29.88 29.03 3.29
N LYS A 446 -29.62 28.29 4.37
CA LYS A 446 -28.39 28.37 5.15
C LYS A 446 -27.85 26.97 5.37
N LEU A 447 -26.53 26.80 5.30
CA LEU A 447 -25.90 25.50 5.50
C LEU A 447 -24.62 25.65 6.30
N GLY A 448 -24.50 24.91 7.39
CA GLY A 448 -23.26 24.77 8.14
C GLY A 448 -22.62 23.42 7.85
N VAL A 449 -21.31 23.39 7.61
CA VAL A 449 -20.55 22.15 7.41
C VAL A 449 -19.37 22.09 8.37
N ALA A 450 -19.30 20.99 9.12
CA ALA A 450 -18.21 20.68 10.03
C ALA A 450 -17.81 19.20 9.94
N ILE A 451 -16.70 18.82 10.58
CA ILE A 451 -16.35 17.42 10.77
C ILE A 451 -16.82 16.98 12.16
N ALA A 452 -17.48 15.83 12.24
CA ALA A 452 -17.87 15.22 13.51
C ALA A 452 -17.44 13.76 13.58
N GLU A 453 -17.09 13.32 14.78
CA GLU A 453 -17.03 11.90 15.11
C GLU A 453 -18.46 11.36 15.25
N VAL A 454 -18.86 10.41 14.41
CA VAL A 454 -20.20 9.84 14.38
C VAL A 454 -20.20 8.36 14.77
N PRO A 455 -21.11 7.92 15.66
CA PRO A 455 -21.31 6.50 15.94
C PRO A 455 -21.99 5.79 14.77
N ARG A 456 -21.70 4.49 14.62
CA ARG A 456 -22.14 3.67 13.48
C ARG A 456 -23.64 3.35 13.43
N ASP A 457 -24.37 3.55 14.53
CA ASP A 457 -25.82 3.33 14.56
C ASP A 457 -26.62 4.44 13.85
N GLU A 458 -25.98 5.59 13.55
CA GLU A 458 -26.44 6.67 12.66
C GLU A 458 -27.87 7.20 12.89
N THR A 459 -28.54 6.82 13.99
CA THR A 459 -29.97 7.14 14.22
C THR A 459 -30.17 8.44 14.97
N GLU A 460 -29.27 8.80 15.88
CA GLU A 460 -29.31 10.04 16.66
C GLU A 460 -27.88 10.53 16.90
N LEU A 461 -27.54 11.73 16.43
CA LEU A 461 -26.17 12.26 16.44
C LEU A 461 -26.07 13.50 17.32
N ASP A 462 -25.48 13.36 18.51
CA ASP A 462 -25.17 14.50 19.40
C ASP A 462 -23.65 14.59 19.65
N ALA A 463 -22.90 14.82 18.57
CA ALA A 463 -21.45 14.96 18.60
C ALA A 463 -21.03 16.44 18.50
N TYR A 464 -19.83 16.78 19.02
CA TYR A 464 -19.31 18.16 19.00
C TYR A 464 -19.33 18.78 17.60
N GLY A 465 -18.92 18.04 16.56
CA GLY A 465 -18.97 18.52 15.19
C GLY A 465 -20.38 18.80 14.67
N VAL A 466 -21.40 18.09 15.16
CA VAL A 466 -22.81 18.38 14.85
C VAL A 466 -23.23 19.70 15.47
N GLN A 467 -22.85 19.96 16.73
CA GLN A 467 -23.10 21.24 17.40
C GLN A 467 -22.38 22.40 16.70
N VAL A 468 -21.15 22.19 16.22
CA VAL A 468 -20.42 23.17 15.41
C VAL A 468 -21.15 23.44 14.09
N ALA A 469 -21.57 22.40 13.37
CA ALA A 469 -22.33 22.56 12.12
C ALA A 469 -23.66 23.29 12.32
N ILE A 470 -24.39 23.01 13.40
CA ILE A 470 -25.60 23.75 13.80
C ILE A 470 -25.27 25.23 14.04
N GLY A 471 -24.24 25.50 14.85
CA GLY A 471 -23.83 26.88 15.16
C GLY A 471 -23.44 27.67 13.92
N LEU A 472 -22.73 27.05 12.97
CA LEU A 472 -22.40 27.64 11.67
C LEU A 472 -23.65 27.93 10.86
N ALA A 473 -24.58 26.97 10.75
CA ALA A 473 -25.81 27.13 9.97
C ALA A 473 -26.70 28.25 10.51
N ASP A 474 -26.78 28.40 11.84
CA ASP A 474 -27.61 29.43 12.48
C ASP A 474 -27.04 30.84 12.32
N GLN A 475 -25.71 30.97 12.37
CA GLN A 475 -25.01 32.23 12.18
C GLN A 475 -24.88 32.62 10.71
N ALA A 476 -24.96 31.66 9.79
CA ALA A 476 -24.84 31.90 8.37
C ALA A 476 -25.87 32.92 7.85
N THR A 477 -25.45 33.72 6.88
CA THR A 477 -26.33 34.62 6.13
C THR A 477 -27.15 33.83 5.11
N LEU A 478 -28.30 34.36 4.70
CA LEU A 478 -29.15 33.71 3.69
C LEU A 478 -28.38 33.54 2.37
N GLY A 479 -28.50 32.36 1.77
CA GLY A 479 -27.79 31.97 0.56
C GLY A 479 -26.30 31.71 0.78
N SER A 480 -25.88 31.34 2.00
CA SER A 480 -24.48 31.08 2.30
C SER A 480 -24.23 29.75 3.02
N LEU A 481 -23.10 29.13 2.65
CA LEU A 481 -22.60 27.89 3.19
C LEU A 481 -21.36 28.19 4.01
N TRP A 482 -21.42 27.97 5.32
CA TRP A 482 -20.34 28.27 6.26
C TRP A 482 -19.64 26.98 6.71
N LEU A 483 -18.33 27.08 6.89
CA LEU A 483 -17.41 25.97 7.13
C LEU A 483 -16.60 26.23 8.42
N SER A 484 -16.38 25.16 9.17
CA SER A 484 -15.36 25.16 10.23
C SER A 484 -13.94 25.24 9.64
N PRO A 485 -12.93 25.72 10.39
CA PRO A 485 -11.52 25.68 9.97
C PRO A 485 -11.05 24.30 9.51
N ALA A 486 -11.44 23.25 10.24
CA ALA A 486 -11.08 21.87 9.91
C ALA A 486 -11.61 21.44 8.53
N VAL A 487 -12.82 21.87 8.16
CA VAL A 487 -13.37 21.60 6.83
C VAL A 487 -12.59 22.36 5.77
N ARG A 488 -12.27 23.64 5.99
CA ARG A 488 -11.46 24.43 5.05
C ARG A 488 -10.09 23.80 4.79
N ASP A 489 -9.43 23.30 5.82
CA ASP A 489 -8.12 22.65 5.68
C ASP A 489 -8.22 21.36 4.85
N LEU A 490 -9.28 20.58 5.05
CA LEU A 490 -9.54 19.35 4.28
C LEU A 490 -10.02 19.60 2.84
N LEU A 491 -10.36 20.84 2.47
CA LEU A 491 -10.75 21.20 1.10
C LEU A 491 -9.55 21.56 0.21
N ALA A 492 -8.32 21.56 0.74
CA ALA A 492 -7.12 21.87 -0.03
C ALA A 492 -6.99 20.94 -1.25
N GLY A 493 -6.89 21.52 -2.45
CA GLY A 493 -6.78 20.78 -3.71
C GLY A 493 -8.10 20.30 -4.32
N SER A 494 -9.25 20.47 -3.64
CA SER A 494 -10.56 20.00 -4.12
C SER A 494 -11.21 20.89 -5.20
N GLY A 495 -10.61 22.03 -5.53
CA GLY A 495 -11.17 23.04 -6.44
C GLY A 495 -12.29 23.90 -5.83
N VAL A 496 -12.66 23.68 -4.56
CA VAL A 496 -13.61 24.52 -3.83
C VAL A 496 -12.92 25.80 -3.36
N VAL A 497 -13.53 26.95 -3.65
CA VAL A 497 -13.03 28.26 -3.23
C VAL A 497 -13.70 28.65 -1.90
N THR A 498 -12.90 29.13 -0.94
CA THR A 498 -13.37 29.54 0.39
C THR A 498 -12.86 30.93 0.75
N GLU A 499 -13.71 31.74 1.38
CA GLU A 499 -13.40 33.08 1.85
C GLU A 499 -13.54 33.17 3.38
N PRO A 500 -12.65 33.87 4.10
CA PRO A 500 -12.83 34.10 5.53
C PRO A 500 -14.06 34.99 5.79
N VAL A 501 -14.77 34.73 6.89
CA VAL A 501 -15.88 35.59 7.34
C VAL A 501 -15.36 36.60 8.38
N ASP A 502 -15.48 37.89 8.08
CA ASP A 502 -14.91 38.98 8.88
C ASP A 502 -15.27 38.88 10.37
N GLY A 503 -14.24 38.93 11.24
CA GLY A 503 -14.40 38.93 12.68
C GLY A 503 -14.69 37.56 13.31
N SER A 504 -14.47 36.46 12.58
CA SER A 504 -14.71 35.10 13.06
C SER A 504 -13.72 34.09 12.48
N ASP A 505 -13.49 32.97 13.19
CA ASP A 505 -12.66 31.84 12.72
C ASP A 505 -13.48 30.87 11.84
N VAL A 506 -14.32 31.38 10.94
CA VAL A 506 -15.14 30.55 10.04
C VAL A 506 -14.99 31.00 8.59
N PHE A 507 -15.30 30.09 7.68
CA PHE A 507 -15.10 30.31 6.24
C PHE A 507 -16.43 30.17 5.50
N ARG A 508 -16.59 30.91 4.41
CA ARG A 508 -17.72 30.78 3.49
C ARG A 508 -17.24 30.05 2.24
N ALA A 509 -17.97 29.04 1.80
CA ALA A 509 -17.75 28.44 0.48
C ALA A 509 -18.40 29.31 -0.61
N VAL A 510 -17.70 29.50 -1.73
CA VAL A 510 -18.19 30.23 -2.91
C VAL A 510 -18.11 29.34 -4.15
N ALA A 511 -19.10 29.47 -5.03
CA ALA A 511 -19.10 28.77 -6.31
C ALA A 511 -17.97 29.33 -7.19
N ALA A 512 -17.18 28.45 -7.81
CA ALA A 512 -16.24 28.84 -8.84
C ALA A 512 -17.04 29.43 -10.03
N HIS A 513 -16.74 30.67 -10.40
CA HIS A 513 -17.36 31.36 -11.53
C HIS A 513 -16.88 30.84 -12.87
#